data_AF-A0A954RPI0-F1
#
_entry.id   AF-A0A954RPI0-F1
#
_cell.length_a   1.000
_cell.length_b   1.000
_cell.length_c   1.000
_cell.angle_alpha   90.00
_cell.angle_beta   90.00
_cell.angle_gamma   90.00
#
_symmetry.space_group_name_H-M   'P 1'
#
loop_
_entity.id
_entity.type
_entity.pdbx_description
1 polymer ?
#
loop_
_entity_poly.entity_id
_entity_poly.type
_entity_poly.pdbx_seq_one_letter_code
_entity_poly.pdbx_strand_id
1 'polypeptide(L)' 'MQALILVDIQNDFLPHGTLAVPNGDQVIPIANQLMSRYKLVIATQDWHPADHQSFASQHPGLSVGETTQVAGIQ' A
#
# COMPACT_ATOMS: atom_id res chain seq x y z
N MET A 1 23.88 -9.01 -8.49
CA MET A 1 22.76 -8.44 -9.27
C MET A 1 21.88 -7.63 -8.32
N GLN A 2 21.39 -6.47 -8.71
CA GLN A 2 20.49 -5.63 -7.88
C GLN A 2 19.11 -5.55 -8.55
N ALA A 3 18.06 -5.43 -7.75
CA ALA A 3 16.68 -5.26 -8.19
C ALA A 3 16.07 -4.01 -7.56
N LEU A 4 15.14 -3.38 -8.27
CA LEU A 4 14.27 -2.32 -7.77
C LEU A 4 12.90 -2.91 -7.46
N ILE A 5 12.41 -2.72 -6.23
CA ILE A 5 11.07 -3.12 -5.84
C ILE A 5 10.25 -1.84 -5.64
N LEU A 6 9.20 -1.69 -6.43
CA LEU A 6 8.22 -0.61 -6.33
C LEU A 6 7.07 -1.12 -5.46
N VAL A 7 7.04 -0.68 -4.20
CA VAL A 7 6.05 -1.16 -3.24
C VAL A 7 4.82 -0.28 -3.30
N ASP A 8 3.70 -0.87 -3.71
CA ASP A 8 2.34 -0.36 -3.53
C ASP A 8 2.14 1.10 -3.98
N ILE A 9 2.71 1.45 -5.14
CA ILE A 9 2.43 2.74 -5.81
C ILE A 9 1.05 2.63 -6.48
N GLN A 10 0.00 2.59 -5.67
CA GLN A 10 -1.40 2.37 -6.05
C GLN A 10 -2.26 3.59 -5.73
N ASN A 11 -3.30 3.80 -6.53
CA ASN A 11 -4.21 4.95 -6.42
C ASN A 11 -4.76 5.16 -5.01
N ASP A 12 -5.06 4.08 -4.26
CA ASP A 12 -5.58 4.19 -2.90
C ASP A 12 -4.62 4.87 -1.94
N PHE A 13 -3.31 4.79 -2.18
CA PHE A 13 -2.27 5.41 -1.36
C PHE A 13 -1.78 6.76 -1.91
N LEU A 14 -2.26 7.19 -3.09
CA LEU A 14 -1.95 8.49 -3.67
C LEU A 14 -2.93 9.56 -3.18
N PRO A 15 -2.64 10.87 -3.35
CA PRO A 15 -3.61 11.92 -3.07
C PRO A 15 -4.95 11.65 -3.74
N HIS A 16 -6.04 11.87 -3.01
CA HIS A 16 -7.43 11.54 -3.37
C HIS A 16 -7.81 10.05 -3.32
N GLY A 17 -6.88 9.16 -2.96
CA GLY A 17 -7.16 7.75 -2.69
C GLY A 17 -7.90 7.50 -1.37
N THR A 18 -8.36 6.25 -1.18
CA THR A 18 -9.12 5.83 0.01
C THR A 18 -8.27 5.75 1.28
N LEU A 19 -6.96 5.55 1.15
CA LEU A 19 -5.96 5.59 2.23
C LEU A 19 -4.77 6.47 1.82
N ALA A 20 -5.08 7.69 1.36
CA ALA A 20 -4.10 8.59 0.77
C ALA A 20 -2.93 8.92 1.70
N VAL A 21 -1.71 8.74 1.20
CA VAL A 21 -0.47 9.21 1.83
C VAL A 21 -0.22 10.66 1.37
N PRO A 22 0.01 11.61 2.28
CA PRO A 22 0.33 12.99 1.91
C PRO A 22 1.54 13.06 0.97
N ASN A 23 1.35 13.68 -0.19
CA ASN A 23 2.37 13.81 -1.25
C ASN A 23 2.89 12.47 -1.80
N GLY A 24 2.12 11.38 -1.66
CA GLY A 24 2.54 10.04 -2.11
C GLY A 24 2.86 9.94 -3.60
N ASP A 25 2.26 10.81 -4.42
CA ASP A 25 2.49 10.90 -5.86
C ASP A 25 3.89 11.41 -6.25
N GLN A 26 4.59 12.11 -5.34
CA GLN A 26 5.94 12.62 -5.62
C GLN A 26 6.98 11.51 -5.86
N VAL A 27 6.70 10.28 -5.43
CA VAL A 27 7.57 9.12 -5.68
C VAL A 27 7.52 8.66 -7.15
N ILE A 28 6.41 8.89 -7.87
CA ILE A 28 6.18 8.39 -9.22
C ILE A 28 7.28 8.83 -10.21
N PRO A 29 7.63 10.13 -10.35
CA PRO A 29 8.70 10.53 -11.25
C PRO A 29 10.06 9.93 -10.87
N ILE A 30 10.33 9.76 -9.57
CA ILE A 30 11.58 9.15 -9.09
C ILE A 30 11.62 7.66 -9.44
N ALA A 31 10.53 6.93 -9.20
CA ALA A 31 10.38 5.53 -9.57
C ALA A 31 10.61 5.35 -11.08
N ASN A 32 9.94 6.15 -11.91
CA ASN A 32 10.07 6.14 -13.36
C ASN A 32 11.53 6.34 -13.82
N GLN A 33 12.24 7.29 -13.21
CA GLN A 33 13.65 7.52 -13.51
C GLN A 33 14.52 6.32 -13.09
N LEU A 34 14.28 5.75 -11.91
CA LEU A 34 15.10 4.66 -11.36
C LEU A 34 14.91 3.34 -12.10
N MET A 35 13.73 3.03 -12.63
CA MET A 35 13.49 1.78 -13.37
C MET A 35 14.54 1.54 -14.48
N SER A 36 14.98 2.59 -15.17
CA SER A 36 15.99 2.50 -16.23
C SER A 36 17.39 2.07 -15.75
N ARG A 37 17.66 2.13 -14.45
CA ARG A 37 18.97 1.85 -13.84
C ARG A 37 19.11 0.41 -13.33
N TYR A 38 18.01 -0.35 -13.28
CA TYR A 38 18.00 -1.71 -12.74
C TYR A 38 17.66 -2.74 -13.82
N LYS A 39 18.32 -3.88 -13.76
CA LYS A 39 18.05 -5.01 -14.68
C LYS A 39 16.76 -5.75 -14.34
N LEU A 40 16.34 -5.71 -13.08
CA LEU A 40 15.12 -6.32 -12.60
C LEU A 40 14.32 -5.27 -11.83
N VAL A 41 13.10 -5.03 -12.28
CA VAL A 41 12.12 -4.17 -11.63
C VAL A 41 10.92 -5.04 -11.29
N ILE A 42 10.51 -5.02 -10.03
CA ILE A 42 9.34 -5.74 -9.52
C ILE A 42 8.42 -4.70 -8.92
N ALA A 43 7.13 -4.76 -9.23
CA ALA A 43 6.12 -3.99 -8.53
C ALA A 43 5.31 -4.94 -7.64
N THR A 44 4.97 -4.48 -6.44
CA THR A 44 4.00 -5.17 -5.59
C THR A 44 2.66 -4.47 -5.68
N GLN A 45 1.63 -5.20 -5.25
CA GLN A 45 0.29 -4.68 -5.16
C GLN A 45 -0.31 -5.20 -3.85
N ASP A 46 -0.75 -4.28 -3.01
CA ASP A 46 -1.65 -4.61 -1.92
C ASP A 46 -3.01 -4.97 -2.53
N TRP A 47 -3.44 -6.20 -2.27
CA TRP A 47 -4.58 -6.82 -2.96
C TRP A 47 -5.48 -7.57 -1.98
N HIS A 48 -6.34 -6.81 -1.33
CA HIS A 48 -7.27 -7.30 -0.34
C HIS A 48 -8.59 -7.77 -0.97
N PRO A 49 -9.19 -8.88 -0.49
CA PRO A 49 -10.62 -9.13 -0.71
C PRO A 49 -11.46 -8.06 0.02
N ALA A 50 -12.73 -7.91 -0.39
CA ALA A 50 -13.62 -6.88 0.17
C ALA A 50 -13.90 -7.07 1.68
N ASP A 51 -13.78 -8.30 2.18
CA ASP A 51 -13.96 -8.72 3.57
C ASP A 51 -12.63 -8.89 4.32
N HIS A 52 -11.55 -8.27 3.84
CA HIS A 52 -10.25 -8.40 4.48
C HIS A 52 -10.24 -7.85 5.91
N GLN A 53 -9.66 -8.62 6.83
CA GLN A 53 -9.68 -8.34 8.26
C GLN A 53 -8.87 -7.09 8.66
N SER A 54 -8.05 -6.52 7.76
CA SER A 54 -7.38 -5.24 8.03
C SER A 54 -8.32 -4.04 7.96
N PHE A 55 -9.51 -4.18 7.36
CA PHE A 55 -10.45 -3.08 7.25
C PHE A 55 -11.28 -2.92 8.52
N ALA A 56 -11.30 -1.70 9.09
CA ALA A 56 -12.12 -1.37 10.25
C ALA A 56 -13.62 -1.66 10.02
N SER A 57 -14.10 -1.63 8.76
CA SER A 57 -15.48 -1.97 8.41
C SER A 57 -15.85 -3.43 8.70
N GLN A 58 -14.88 -4.33 8.85
CA GLN A 58 -15.11 -5.73 9.25
C GLN A 58 -15.22 -5.91 10.78
N HIS A 59 -14.98 -4.85 11.57
CA HIS A 59 -14.94 -4.90 13.03
C HIS A 59 -15.97 -3.94 13.65
N PRO A 60 -17.16 -4.43 14.05
CA PRO A 60 -18.21 -3.57 14.60
C PRO A 60 -17.74 -2.74 15.80
N GLY A 61 -17.91 -1.43 15.71
CA GLY A 61 -17.56 -0.48 16.77
C GLY A 61 -16.12 0.04 16.74
N LEU A 62 -15.29 -0.40 15.79
CA LEU A 62 -13.93 0.12 15.61
C LEU A 62 -13.86 1.13 14.47
N SER A 63 -12.87 2.02 14.58
CA SER A 63 -12.54 3.09 13.65
C SER A 63 -11.20 2.82 12.97
N VAL A 64 -10.97 3.49 11.84
CA VAL A 64 -9.69 3.43 11.12
C VAL A 64 -8.54 3.85 12.04
N GLY A 65 -7.49 3.03 12.10
CA GLY A 65 -6.30 3.27 12.92
C GLY A 65 -6.32 2.63 14.30
N GLU A 66 -7.45 2.08 14.74
CA GLU A 66 -7.53 1.32 15.99
C GLU A 66 -6.98 -0.11 15.82
N THR A 67 -6.39 -0.65 16.89
CA THR A 67 -5.88 -2.02 16.93
C THR A 67 -6.95 -2.98 17.45
N THR A 68 -7.01 -4.17 16.87
CA THR A 68 -7.87 -5.28 17.31
C THR A 68 -7.10 -6.59 17.24
N GLN A 69 -7.66 -7.64 17.82
CA GLN A 69 -7.09 -8.98 17.74
C GLN A 69 -7.76 -9.77 16.62
N VAL A 70 -6.98 -10.26 15.66
CA VAL A 70 -7.45 -11.11 14.56
C VAL A 70 -6.88 -12.50 14.76
N ALA A 71 -7.73 -13.52 14.89
CA ALA A 71 -7.33 -14.92 15.09
C ALA A 71 -6.34 -15.14 16.27
N GLY A 72 -6.44 -14.32 17.32
CA GLY A 72 -5.54 -14.41 18.49
C GLY A 72 -4.24 -13.62 18.37
N ILE A 73 -4.00 -12.91 17.26
CA ILE A 73 -2.81 -12.08 17.02
C ILE A 73 -3.21 -10.60 17.03
N GLN A 74 -2.44 -9.77 17.73
CA GLN A 74 -2.62 -8.32 17.80
C GLN A 74 -1.78 -7.62 16.74
#